data_AF-A0A925BJJ6-F1
#
_entry.id   AF-A0A925BJJ6-F1
#
_cell.length_a   1.000
_cell.length_b   1.000
_cell.length_c   1.000
_cell.angle_alpha   90.00
_cell.angle_beta   90.00
_cell.angle_gamma   90.00
#
_symmetry.space_group_name_H-M   'P 1'
#
loop_
_entity.id
_entity.type
_entity.pdbx_description
1 polymer ?
#
loop_
_entity_poly.entity_id
_entity_poly.type
_entity_poly.pdbx_seq_one_letter_code
_entity_poly.pdbx_strand_id
1 'polypeptide(L)'
;MPKFPVIPEDKMRQMLEPPRGPVRLIIDTDTHNEIDDQFTIAWALLSQNVLKIEGMLAEPYSFAHHREPLLKAYEMLKSDTTAQFPPAFQNYRKRASNMIANDIDPLAIAFVEPDEGMELSYQEILKVYDLMDEDSTGMVFRGAPGYLTSLDKPIRTPAVDHLIERAFASDDEPLYVAAIGCVTNIASAILLEPEIISRIVVLWTSAYPTSVGLSNAPSLNLVQD
;
A
#
# COMPACT_ATOMS: atom_id res chain seq x y z
N MET A 1 -12.84 14.74 14.52
CA MET A 1 -12.81 14.38 13.08
C MET A 1 -12.04 15.47 12.35
N PRO A 2 -11.01 15.09 11.57
CA PRO A 2 -10.28 16.03 10.74
C PRO A 2 -11.23 16.75 9.77
N LYS A 3 -10.98 18.05 9.56
CA LYS A 3 -11.71 18.84 8.57
C LYS A 3 -10.82 18.93 7.34
N PHE A 4 -11.22 18.24 6.27
CA PHE A 4 -10.52 18.31 5.00
C PHE A 4 -11.04 19.49 4.15
N PRO A 5 -10.17 20.20 3.43
CA PRO A 5 -10.60 21.22 2.48
C PRO A 5 -11.49 20.60 1.40
N VAL A 6 -12.56 21.30 1.05
CA VAL A 6 -13.42 20.92 -0.08
C VAL A 6 -12.83 21.54 -1.34
N ILE A 7 -12.47 20.70 -2.32
CA ILE A 7 -12.01 21.18 -3.62
C ILE A 7 -13.24 21.61 -4.45
N PRO A 8 -13.26 22.83 -5.01
CA PRO A 8 -14.26 23.22 -6.00
C PRO A 8 -14.32 22.23 -7.17
N GLU A 9 -15.52 21.93 -7.67
CA GLU A 9 -15.71 20.89 -8.69
C GLU A 9 -14.94 21.17 -10.00
N ASP A 10 -14.87 22.44 -10.40
CA ASP A 10 -14.09 22.93 -11.54
C ASP A 10 -12.59 22.69 -11.35
N LYS A 11 -12.05 23.01 -10.16
CA LYS A 11 -10.65 22.71 -9.82
C LYS A 11 -10.38 21.21 -9.82
N MET A 12 -11.27 20.40 -9.23
CA MET A 12 -11.15 18.94 -9.22
C MET A 12 -11.12 18.39 -10.65
N ARG A 13 -12.04 18.83 -11.52
CA ARG A 13 -12.09 18.41 -12.94
C ARG A 13 -10.83 18.80 -13.69
N GLN A 14 -10.32 20.02 -13.46
CA GLN A 14 -9.07 20.48 -14.05
C GLN A 14 -7.88 19.60 -13.63
N MET A 15 -7.76 19.25 -12.35
CA MET A 15 -6.70 18.37 -11.85
C MET A 15 -6.77 16.95 -12.42
N LEU A 16 -7.97 16.50 -12.81
CA LEU A 16 -8.21 15.18 -13.40
C LEU A 16 -8.14 15.19 -14.94
N GLU A 17 -7.86 16.32 -15.59
CA GLU A 17 -7.57 16.33 -17.03
C GLU A 17 -6.29 15.54 -17.33
N PRO A 18 -6.21 14.85 -18.48
CA PRO A 18 -4.98 14.20 -18.91
C PRO A 18 -3.78 15.19 -18.91
N PRO A 19 -2.62 14.80 -18.35
CA PRO A 19 -1.43 15.65 -18.35
C PRO A 19 -1.01 16.01 -19.78
N ARG A 20 -0.60 17.27 -19.98
CA ARG A 20 -0.13 17.76 -21.29
C ARG A 20 1.40 17.73 -21.44
N GLY A 21 2.11 17.38 -20.37
CA GLY A 21 3.56 17.33 -20.30
C GLY A 21 4.03 16.23 -19.33
N PRO A 22 5.33 16.18 -19.00
CA PRO A 22 5.87 15.19 -18.08
C PRO A 22 5.14 15.17 -16.74
N VAL A 23 4.82 13.98 -16.24
CA VAL A 23 4.04 13.80 -15.02
C VAL A 23 4.95 13.77 -13.82
N ARG A 24 4.77 14.71 -12.87
CA ARG A 24 5.41 14.65 -11.56
C ARG A 24 4.81 13.48 -10.79
N LEU A 25 5.63 12.48 -10.48
CA LEU A 25 5.15 11.20 -9.96
C LEU A 25 5.90 10.80 -8.69
N ILE A 26 5.15 10.48 -7.64
CA ILE A 26 5.58 9.60 -6.55
C ILE A 26 4.93 8.23 -6.75
N ILE A 27 5.67 7.16 -6.47
CA ILE A 27 5.13 5.80 -6.37
C ILE A 27 5.16 5.39 -4.89
N ASP A 28 4.00 5.05 -4.34
CA ASP A 28 3.79 4.49 -2.99
C ASP A 28 3.49 3.00 -3.20
N THR A 29 4.32 2.10 -2.65
CA THR A 29 4.34 0.68 -3.04
C THR A 29 4.88 -0.25 -1.96
N ASP A 30 4.27 -1.43 -1.84
CA ASP A 30 4.73 -2.55 -1.03
C ASP A 30 5.53 -3.56 -1.88
N THR A 31 6.57 -3.06 -2.57
CA THR A 31 7.27 -3.73 -3.69
C THR A 31 7.75 -5.18 -3.47
N HIS A 32 7.91 -5.64 -2.23
CA HIS A 32 8.31 -7.02 -1.96
C HIS A 32 7.11 -7.99 -1.79
N ASN A 33 5.88 -7.47 -1.73
CA ASN A 33 4.68 -8.26 -1.50
C ASN A 33 4.24 -9.04 -2.74
N GLU A 34 4.12 -8.38 -3.89
CA GLU A 34 3.75 -8.97 -5.18
C GLU A 34 4.78 -8.60 -6.27
N ILE A 35 4.68 -9.26 -7.44
CA ILE A 35 5.71 -9.17 -8.50
C ILE A 35 5.48 -8.00 -9.47
N ASP A 36 4.27 -7.45 -9.51
CA ASP A 36 3.88 -6.40 -10.44
C ASP A 36 4.48 -5.03 -10.09
N ASP A 37 4.79 -4.79 -8.82
CA ASP A 37 5.45 -3.57 -8.36
C ASP A 37 6.85 -3.37 -8.94
N GLN A 38 7.70 -4.42 -8.96
CA GLN A 38 9.05 -4.30 -9.52
C GLN A 38 8.99 -3.92 -11.01
N PHE A 39 8.03 -4.49 -11.76
CA PHE A 39 7.82 -4.13 -13.16
C PHE A 39 7.32 -2.70 -13.31
N THR A 40 6.45 -2.23 -12.41
CA THR A 40 5.96 -0.85 -12.41
C THR A 40 7.11 0.14 -12.18
N ILE A 41 7.97 -0.11 -11.20
CA ILE A 41 9.15 0.72 -10.92
C ILE A 41 10.11 0.71 -12.11
N ALA A 42 10.46 -0.46 -12.63
CA ALA A 42 11.38 -0.58 -13.77
C ALA A 42 10.82 0.14 -15.01
N TRP A 43 9.53 -0.01 -15.29
CA TRP A 43 8.86 0.70 -16.38
C TRP A 43 8.89 2.21 -16.18
N ALA A 44 8.64 2.68 -14.95
CA ALA A 44 8.67 4.10 -14.63
C ALA A 44 10.06 4.72 -14.82
N LEU A 45 11.11 4.02 -14.36
CA LEU A 45 12.52 4.42 -14.54
C LEU A 45 12.93 4.46 -16.02
N LEU A 46 12.42 3.54 -16.85
CA LEU A 46 12.64 3.55 -18.30
C LEU A 46 11.82 4.61 -19.06
N SER A 47 10.82 5.20 -18.41
CA SER A 47 9.85 6.14 -19.02
C SER A 47 10.08 7.60 -18.59
N GLN A 48 11.31 7.94 -18.19
CA GLN A 48 11.65 9.27 -17.67
C GLN A 48 11.52 10.42 -18.69
N ASN A 49 11.32 10.10 -19.97
CA ASN A 49 10.98 11.10 -21.00
C ASN A 49 9.55 11.65 -20.86
N VAL A 50 8.67 10.96 -20.13
CA VAL A 50 7.27 11.37 -19.87
C VAL A 50 6.90 11.33 -18.38
N LEU A 51 7.68 10.66 -17.54
CA LEU A 51 7.52 10.65 -16.09
C LEU A 51 8.69 11.38 -15.43
N LYS A 52 8.38 12.34 -14.57
CA LYS A 52 9.34 12.94 -13.66
C LYS A 52 9.17 12.28 -12.31
N ILE A 53 9.93 11.23 -12.06
CA ILE A 53 9.94 10.53 -10.77
C ILE A 53 10.49 11.50 -9.73
N GLU A 54 9.72 11.74 -8.67
CA GLU A 54 10.08 12.62 -7.56
C GLU A 54 10.25 11.85 -6.25
N GLY A 55 9.96 10.55 -6.20
CA GLY A 55 10.24 9.70 -5.05
C GLY A 55 9.55 8.33 -5.12
N MET A 56 10.10 7.39 -4.40
CA MET A 56 9.56 6.04 -4.15
C MET A 56 9.36 5.88 -2.64
N LEU A 57 8.15 5.57 -2.23
CA LEU A 57 7.76 5.46 -0.84
C LEU A 57 7.46 3.99 -0.55
N ALA A 58 8.22 3.41 0.39
CA ALA A 58 8.03 2.03 0.80
C ALA A 58 6.84 1.89 1.74
N GLU A 59 5.93 0.98 1.44
CA GLU A 59 4.74 0.69 2.24
C GLU A 59 4.89 -0.61 3.06
N PRO A 60 4.20 -0.69 4.22
CA PRO A 60 4.07 -1.93 4.96
C PRO A 60 3.09 -2.89 4.27
N TYR A 61 3.40 -4.19 4.32
CA TYR A 61 2.46 -5.26 4.05
C TYR A 61 2.58 -6.34 5.12
N SER A 62 1.49 -7.06 5.38
CA SER A 62 1.49 -8.14 6.35
C SER A 62 0.40 -9.16 6.08
N PHE A 63 0.71 -10.39 6.43
CA PHE A 63 -0.21 -11.52 6.44
C PHE A 63 -0.41 -12.07 7.86
N ALA A 64 0.12 -11.39 8.89
CA ALA A 64 0.07 -11.83 10.27
C ALA A 64 -1.37 -11.96 10.80
N HIS A 65 -2.31 -11.20 10.25
CA HIS A 65 -3.74 -11.30 10.57
C HIS A 65 -4.33 -12.70 10.25
N HIS A 66 -3.68 -13.50 9.40
CA HIS A 66 -4.06 -14.89 9.13
C HIS A 66 -3.62 -15.88 10.22
N ARG A 67 -2.70 -15.50 11.11
CA ARG A 67 -2.09 -16.40 12.12
C ARG A 67 -3.15 -16.99 13.06
N GLU A 68 -3.89 -16.13 13.76
CA GLU A 68 -4.89 -16.60 14.74
C GLU A 68 -6.03 -17.40 14.10
N PRO A 69 -6.67 -16.94 12.99
CA PRO A 69 -7.74 -17.72 12.35
C PRO A 69 -7.26 -19.09 11.86
N LEU A 70 -6.03 -19.17 11.34
CA LEU A 70 -5.44 -20.43 10.88
C LEU A 70 -5.18 -21.39 12.04
N LEU A 71 -4.63 -20.90 13.16
CA LEU A 71 -4.39 -21.70 14.35
C LEU A 71 -5.70 -22.27 14.91
N LYS A 72 -6.72 -21.42 15.07
CA LYS A 72 -8.07 -21.83 15.52
C LYS A 72 -8.68 -22.89 14.59
N ALA A 73 -8.61 -22.68 13.27
CA ALA A 73 -9.08 -23.65 12.29
C ALA A 73 -8.35 -25.00 12.38
N TYR A 74 -7.02 -24.97 12.57
CA TYR A 74 -6.19 -26.16 12.73
C TYR A 74 -6.55 -26.94 14.00
N GLU A 75 -6.65 -26.25 15.15
CA GLU A 75 -7.02 -26.87 16.42
C GLU A 75 -8.40 -27.54 16.36
N MET A 76 -9.39 -26.87 15.75
CA MET A 76 -10.72 -27.43 15.55
C MET A 76 -10.67 -28.73 14.76
N LEU A 77 -9.99 -28.76 13.62
CA LEU A 77 -9.93 -29.95 12.75
C LEU A 77 -9.07 -31.08 13.32
N LYS A 78 -8.05 -30.75 14.12
CA LYS A 78 -7.21 -31.75 14.80
C LYS A 78 -8.00 -32.47 15.89
N SER A 79 -8.96 -31.78 16.53
CA SER A 79 -9.86 -32.37 17.53
C SER A 79 -11.04 -33.12 16.91
N ASP A 80 -11.64 -32.58 15.85
CA ASP A 80 -12.78 -33.14 15.14
C ASP A 80 -12.71 -32.73 13.65
N THR A 81 -12.46 -33.70 12.78
CA THR A 81 -12.36 -33.47 11.33
C THR A 81 -13.68 -33.02 10.69
N THR A 82 -14.80 -33.21 11.37
CA THR A 82 -16.14 -32.81 10.94
C THR A 82 -16.61 -31.48 11.54
N ALA A 83 -15.80 -30.85 12.40
CA ALA A 83 -16.13 -29.61 13.09
C ALA A 83 -16.68 -28.56 12.13
N GLN A 84 -17.79 -27.92 12.49
CA GLN A 84 -18.36 -26.80 11.73
C GLN A 84 -17.63 -25.51 12.08
N PHE A 85 -17.42 -24.65 11.07
CA PHE A 85 -16.63 -23.43 11.23
C PHE A 85 -17.56 -22.21 11.25
N PRO A 86 -17.31 -21.23 12.12
CA PRO A 86 -17.84 -19.88 11.95
C PRO A 86 -17.49 -19.33 10.56
N PRO A 87 -18.33 -18.47 9.95
CA PRO A 87 -18.08 -17.89 8.63
C PRO A 87 -16.68 -17.26 8.49
N ALA A 88 -16.21 -16.57 9.54
CA ALA A 88 -14.90 -15.93 9.58
C ALA A 88 -13.72 -16.89 9.38
N PHE A 89 -13.89 -18.18 9.69
CA PHE A 89 -12.83 -19.18 9.60
C PHE A 89 -12.98 -20.11 8.39
N GLN A 90 -14.11 -20.02 7.68
CA GLN A 90 -14.46 -20.98 6.63
C GLN A 90 -13.38 -21.04 5.52
N ASN A 91 -12.76 -19.91 5.20
CA ASN A 91 -11.68 -19.81 4.21
C ASN A 91 -10.38 -20.52 4.63
N TYR A 92 -10.19 -20.79 5.93
CA TYR A 92 -8.98 -21.43 6.46
C TYR A 92 -9.08 -22.96 6.51
N ARG A 93 -10.28 -23.54 6.37
CA ARG A 93 -10.49 -25.01 6.46
C ARG A 93 -9.54 -25.77 5.54
N LYS A 94 -9.48 -25.40 4.26
CA LYS A 94 -8.65 -26.09 3.27
C LYS A 94 -7.17 -26.07 3.67
N ARG A 95 -6.66 -24.91 4.09
CA ARG A 95 -5.27 -24.74 4.51
C ARG A 95 -4.97 -25.56 5.76
N ALA A 96 -5.83 -25.47 6.78
CA ALA A 96 -5.70 -26.24 8.02
C ALA A 96 -5.76 -27.75 7.79
N SER A 97 -6.69 -28.26 6.96
CA SER A 97 -6.75 -29.67 6.58
C SER A 97 -5.47 -30.15 5.90
N ASN A 98 -4.93 -29.34 4.97
CA ASN A 98 -3.66 -29.66 4.30
C ASN A 98 -2.50 -29.73 5.28
N MET A 99 -2.45 -28.81 6.26
CA MET A 99 -1.39 -28.80 7.27
C MET A 99 -1.44 -30.05 8.17
N ILE A 100 -2.64 -30.45 8.60
CA ILE A 100 -2.83 -31.71 9.37
C ILE A 100 -2.37 -32.91 8.54
N ALA A 101 -2.77 -32.97 7.26
CA ALA A 101 -2.42 -34.10 6.38
C ALA A 101 -0.91 -34.22 6.11
N ASN A 102 -0.16 -33.12 6.23
CA ASN A 102 1.29 -33.06 5.99
C ASN A 102 2.12 -32.89 7.28
N ASP A 103 1.50 -33.03 8.46
CA ASP A 103 2.14 -32.84 9.77
C ASP A 103 2.87 -31.48 9.92
N ILE A 104 2.28 -30.41 9.39
CA ILE A 104 2.81 -29.05 9.48
C ILE A 104 2.20 -28.36 10.70
N ASP A 105 3.07 -27.89 11.60
CA ASP A 105 2.68 -27.06 12.75
C ASP A 105 2.36 -25.63 12.29
N PRO A 106 1.14 -25.10 12.53
CA PRO A 106 0.83 -23.69 12.24
C PRO A 106 1.72 -22.69 12.96
N LEU A 107 2.29 -23.03 14.11
CA LEU A 107 3.20 -22.16 14.85
C LEU A 107 4.59 -22.06 14.20
N ALA A 108 4.94 -23.00 13.31
CA ALA A 108 6.18 -22.95 12.54
C ALA A 108 6.08 -22.04 11.30
N ILE A 109 4.89 -21.52 10.97
CA ILE A 109 4.71 -20.60 9.86
C ILE A 109 5.14 -19.20 10.28
N ALA A 110 6.22 -18.71 9.69
CA ALA A 110 6.58 -17.30 9.77
C ALA A 110 5.59 -16.46 8.94
N PHE A 111 5.10 -15.38 9.54
CA PHE A 111 4.32 -14.35 8.85
C PHE A 111 5.10 -13.05 8.95
N VAL A 112 5.21 -12.35 7.83
CA VAL A 112 5.81 -11.02 7.77
C VAL A 112 4.96 -10.07 8.61
N GLU A 113 5.58 -9.42 9.58
CA GLU A 113 4.95 -8.34 10.36
C GLU A 113 5.05 -7.02 9.58
N PRO A 114 4.18 -6.02 9.84
CA PRO A 114 4.10 -4.83 8.99
C PRO A 114 5.40 -4.01 8.87
N ASP A 115 6.19 -3.93 9.96
CA ASP A 115 7.47 -3.23 9.99
C ASP A 115 8.54 -3.95 9.17
N GLU A 116 8.60 -5.28 9.28
CA GLU A 116 9.41 -6.14 8.42
C GLU A 116 8.99 -6.00 6.96
N GLY A 117 7.68 -6.00 6.67
CA GLY A 117 7.14 -5.81 5.33
C GLY A 117 7.59 -4.48 4.71
N MET A 118 7.50 -3.37 5.46
CA MET A 118 7.97 -2.06 5.00
C MET A 118 9.47 -2.06 4.70
N GLU A 119 10.29 -2.66 5.56
CA GLU A 119 11.74 -2.74 5.30
C GLU A 119 12.05 -3.61 4.08
N LEU A 120 11.34 -4.74 3.90
CA LEU A 120 11.48 -5.58 2.71
C LEU A 120 11.10 -4.82 1.43
N SER A 121 10.00 -4.05 1.44
CA SER A 121 9.61 -3.18 0.33
C SER A 121 10.70 -2.15 0.02
N TYR A 122 11.23 -1.47 1.06
CA TYR A 122 12.31 -0.50 0.91
C TYR A 122 13.56 -1.10 0.25
N GLN A 123 14.01 -2.26 0.73
CA GLN A 123 15.17 -2.95 0.18
C GLN A 123 14.93 -3.44 -1.25
N GLU A 124 13.72 -3.91 -1.58
CA GLU A 124 13.40 -4.37 -2.93
C GLU A 124 13.37 -3.19 -3.92
N ILE A 125 12.88 -2.01 -3.53
CA ILE A 125 12.97 -0.80 -4.36
C ILE A 125 14.43 -0.47 -4.66
N LEU A 126 15.31 -0.47 -3.64
CA LEU A 126 16.75 -0.21 -3.84
C LEU A 126 17.38 -1.23 -4.80
N LYS A 127 16.99 -2.50 -4.69
CA LYS A 127 17.44 -3.56 -5.58
C LYS A 127 16.96 -3.35 -7.02
N VAL A 128 15.74 -2.87 -7.23
CA VAL A 128 15.27 -2.51 -8.59
C VAL A 128 16.11 -1.36 -9.15
N TYR A 129 16.40 -0.31 -8.36
CA TYR A 129 17.28 0.78 -8.81
C TYR A 129 18.67 0.28 -9.22
N ASP A 130 19.29 -0.57 -8.40
CA ASP A 130 20.60 -1.18 -8.69
C ASP A 130 20.58 -1.99 -9.99
N LEU A 131 19.55 -2.81 -10.20
CA LEU A 131 19.37 -3.59 -11.43
C LEU A 131 19.14 -2.72 -12.67
N MET A 132 18.60 -1.53 -12.49
CA MET A 132 18.33 -0.56 -13.56
C MET A 132 19.51 0.40 -13.80
N ASP A 133 20.60 0.31 -13.03
CA ASP A 133 21.76 1.22 -13.07
C ASP A 133 21.36 2.69 -12.81
N GLU A 134 20.39 2.92 -11.91
CA GLU A 134 19.85 4.23 -11.54
C GLU A 134 20.24 4.61 -10.10
N ASP A 135 20.49 5.90 -9.84
CA ASP A 135 20.88 6.36 -8.50
C ASP A 135 19.65 6.49 -7.58
N SER A 136 19.59 5.69 -6.53
CA SER A 136 18.51 5.72 -5.53
C SER A 136 18.68 6.80 -4.46
N THR A 137 19.82 7.51 -4.45
CA THR A 137 20.16 8.50 -3.42
C THR A 137 19.17 9.65 -3.41
N GLY A 138 18.46 9.82 -2.29
CA GLY A 138 17.44 10.86 -2.14
C GLY A 138 16.15 10.59 -2.93
N MET A 139 15.99 9.38 -3.48
CA MET A 139 14.81 8.98 -4.25
C MET A 139 13.95 7.94 -3.53
N VAL A 140 14.51 7.14 -2.62
CA VAL A 140 13.80 6.03 -1.96
C VAL A 140 13.66 6.29 -0.47
N PHE A 141 12.44 6.22 0.06
CA PHE A 141 12.11 6.61 1.43
C PHE A 141 11.37 5.50 2.19
N ARG A 142 11.78 5.28 3.43
CA ARG A 142 11.07 4.38 4.36
C ARG A 142 9.74 5.00 4.77
N GLY A 143 8.65 4.26 4.62
CA GLY A 143 7.31 4.65 5.04
C GLY A 143 6.91 4.12 6.41
N ALA A 144 5.61 4.06 6.63
CA ALA A 144 5.02 3.65 7.90
C ALA A 144 5.40 2.19 8.26
N PRO A 145 5.87 1.91 9.49
CA PRO A 145 6.20 0.54 9.93
C PRO A 145 4.96 -0.28 10.31
N GLY A 146 3.77 0.13 9.86
CA GLY A 146 2.49 -0.44 10.24
C GLY A 146 1.34 0.47 9.85
N TYR A 147 0.11 0.05 10.14
CA TYR A 147 -1.10 0.67 9.62
C TYR A 147 -1.68 1.77 10.53
N LEU A 148 -2.52 2.62 9.95
CA LEU A 148 -3.17 3.70 10.66
C LEU A 148 -4.19 3.18 11.67
N THR A 149 -3.93 3.42 12.96
CA THR A 149 -4.83 2.94 14.04
C THR A 149 -5.96 3.90 14.38
N SER A 150 -5.79 5.20 14.09
CA SER A 150 -6.85 6.20 14.21
C SER A 150 -6.52 7.47 13.42
N LEU A 151 -7.57 8.24 13.07
CA LEU A 151 -7.43 9.52 12.35
C LEU A 151 -6.68 10.60 13.15
N ASP A 152 -6.57 10.46 14.48
CA ASP A 152 -5.89 11.42 15.35
C ASP A 152 -4.41 11.07 15.60
N LYS A 153 -3.94 9.95 15.02
CA LYS A 153 -2.58 9.43 15.19
C LYS A 153 -1.94 9.10 13.83
N PRO A 154 -1.77 10.09 12.93
CA PRO A 154 -1.04 9.87 11.70
C PRO A 154 0.40 9.46 11.97
N ILE A 155 0.96 8.64 11.08
CA ILE A 155 2.31 8.10 11.22
C ILE A 155 3.27 8.99 10.41
N ARG A 156 4.06 9.82 11.10
CA ARG A 156 5.05 10.68 10.44
C ARG A 156 6.35 9.90 10.20
N THR A 157 6.77 9.81 8.94
CA THR A 157 7.97 9.09 8.48
C THR A 157 8.69 9.89 7.39
N PRO A 158 9.93 9.51 7.01
CA PRO A 158 10.62 10.14 5.87
C PRO A 158 9.79 10.13 4.58
N ALA A 159 9.07 9.04 4.28
CA ALA A 159 8.21 8.98 3.10
C ALA A 159 7.06 10.00 3.16
N VAL A 160 6.42 10.14 4.33
CA VAL A 160 5.31 11.07 4.54
C VAL A 160 5.78 12.52 4.46
N ASP A 161 6.92 12.84 5.09
CA ASP A 161 7.52 14.18 5.01
C ASP A 161 7.89 14.53 3.56
N HIS A 162 8.46 13.57 2.83
CA HIS A 162 8.81 13.75 1.42
C HIS A 162 7.58 13.96 0.53
N LEU A 163 6.50 13.20 0.73
CA LEU A 163 5.25 13.40 -0.01
C LEU A 163 4.69 14.81 0.21
N ILE A 164 4.65 15.27 1.46
CA ILE A 164 4.19 16.63 1.79
C ILE A 164 5.08 17.68 1.12
N GLU A 165 6.41 17.54 1.23
CA GLU A 165 7.37 18.45 0.60
C GLU A 165 7.16 18.53 -0.92
N ARG A 166 7.08 17.38 -1.59
CA ARG A 166 6.85 17.34 -3.04
C ARG A 166 5.49 17.89 -3.44
N ALA A 167 4.46 17.71 -2.63
CA ALA A 167 3.13 18.27 -2.90
C ALA A 167 3.16 19.81 -2.95
N PHE A 168 4.00 20.47 -2.14
CA PHE A 168 4.16 21.93 -2.15
C PHE A 168 5.21 22.46 -3.16
N ALA A 169 5.96 21.58 -3.81
CA ALA A 169 7.02 22.01 -4.73
C ALA A 169 6.51 22.65 -6.04
N SER A 170 5.20 22.66 -6.29
CA SER A 170 4.56 23.38 -7.39
C SER A 170 3.16 23.86 -6.98
N ASP A 171 2.81 25.07 -7.42
CA ASP A 171 1.44 25.60 -7.32
C ASP A 171 0.62 25.36 -8.60
N ASP A 172 1.28 25.15 -9.74
CA ASP A 172 0.66 25.09 -11.06
C ASP A 172 0.44 23.66 -11.56
N GLU A 173 1.26 22.71 -11.09
CA GLU A 173 1.23 21.32 -11.54
C GLU A 173 0.98 20.37 -10.36
N PRO A 174 -0.07 19.53 -10.42
CA PRO A 174 -0.32 18.58 -9.36
C PRO A 174 0.79 17.53 -9.27
N LEU A 175 1.03 17.04 -8.06
CA LEU A 175 1.84 15.85 -7.85
C LEU A 175 0.94 14.62 -7.99
N TYR A 176 1.24 13.72 -8.90
CA TYR A 176 0.57 12.44 -8.99
C TYR A 176 1.22 11.46 -8.01
N VAL A 177 0.39 10.73 -7.28
CA VAL A 177 0.81 9.64 -6.39
C VAL A 177 0.18 8.35 -6.90
N ALA A 178 0.99 7.50 -7.52
CA ALA A 178 0.58 6.14 -7.87
C ALA A 178 0.68 5.28 -6.61
N ALA A 179 -0.47 4.97 -6.02
CA ALA A 179 -0.57 4.08 -4.88
C ALA A 179 -0.84 2.67 -5.42
N ILE A 180 0.15 1.80 -5.30
CA ILE A 180 0.09 0.43 -5.79
C ILE A 180 0.12 -0.64 -4.69
N GLY A 181 0.17 -0.22 -3.43
CA GLY A 181 -0.18 -1.05 -2.26
C GLY A 181 -1.27 -0.39 -1.39
N CYS A 182 -1.08 -0.41 -0.07
CA CYS A 182 -1.96 0.26 0.90
C CYS A 182 -1.82 1.79 0.81
N VAL A 183 -2.53 2.56 1.64
CA VAL A 183 -2.48 4.04 1.57
C VAL A 183 -2.08 4.69 2.90
N THR A 184 -1.36 3.97 3.76
CA THR A 184 -0.99 4.47 5.10
C THR A 184 -0.15 5.75 5.03
N ASN A 185 0.83 5.81 4.11
CA ASN A 185 1.68 6.98 3.92
C ASN A 185 0.85 8.17 3.43
N ILE A 186 0.05 7.98 2.38
CA ILE A 186 -0.84 9.01 1.82
C ILE A 186 -1.86 9.51 2.85
N ALA A 187 -2.52 8.60 3.56
CA ALA A 187 -3.49 8.94 4.59
C ALA A 187 -2.83 9.74 5.73
N SER A 188 -1.65 9.31 6.19
CA SER A 188 -0.88 10.04 7.21
C SER A 188 -0.47 11.43 6.73
N ALA A 189 -0.05 11.58 5.47
CA ALA A 189 0.30 12.87 4.89
C ALA A 189 -0.90 13.82 4.84
N ILE A 190 -2.06 13.34 4.37
CA ILE A 190 -3.30 14.13 4.31
C ILE A 190 -3.79 14.53 5.71
N LEU A 191 -3.63 13.66 6.72
CA LEU A 191 -4.00 13.96 8.09
C LEU A 191 -3.06 14.98 8.75
N LEU A 192 -1.77 14.92 8.44
CA LEU A 192 -0.77 15.87 8.94
C LEU A 192 -0.86 17.22 8.24
N GLU A 193 -1.13 17.24 6.94
CA GLU A 193 -1.17 18.45 6.12
C GLU A 193 -2.32 18.43 5.11
N PRO A 194 -3.56 18.72 5.55
CA PRO A 194 -4.75 18.63 4.70
C PRO A 194 -4.71 19.51 3.44
N GLU A 195 -3.91 20.58 3.41
CA GLU A 195 -3.85 21.49 2.26
C GLU A 195 -3.27 20.82 1.00
N ILE A 196 -2.51 19.71 1.16
CA ILE A 196 -1.98 18.95 0.02
C ILE A 196 -3.08 18.32 -0.84
N ILE A 197 -4.29 18.13 -0.31
CA ILE A 197 -5.44 17.58 -1.05
C ILE A 197 -5.71 18.36 -2.33
N SER A 198 -5.49 19.69 -2.30
CA SER A 198 -5.72 20.56 -3.46
C SER A 198 -4.53 20.65 -4.43
N ARG A 199 -3.51 19.79 -4.22
CA ARG A 199 -2.19 19.78 -4.88
C ARG A 199 -1.77 18.40 -5.37
N ILE A 200 -2.41 17.33 -4.90
CA ILE A 200 -2.08 15.96 -5.30
C ILE A 200 -3.22 15.31 -6.08
N VAL A 201 -2.88 14.35 -6.93
CA VAL A 201 -3.83 13.42 -7.56
C VAL A 201 -3.41 12.00 -7.18
N VAL A 202 -4.26 11.29 -6.46
CA VAL A 202 -3.99 9.91 -6.04
C VAL A 202 -4.60 8.94 -7.05
N LEU A 203 -3.77 8.09 -7.63
CA LEU A 203 -4.17 6.99 -8.52
C LEU A 203 -3.97 5.69 -7.74
N TRP A 204 -5.06 5.15 -7.19
CA TRP A 204 -5.00 3.96 -6.34
C TRP A 204 -5.49 2.72 -7.07
N THR A 205 -4.63 1.70 -7.21
CA THR A 205 -4.95 0.43 -7.84
C THR A 205 -5.63 -0.52 -6.86
N SER A 206 -6.74 -0.08 -6.28
CA SER A 206 -7.49 -0.86 -5.29
C SER A 206 -8.98 -0.59 -5.44
N ALA A 207 -9.77 -1.62 -5.14
CA ALA A 207 -11.20 -1.57 -4.94
C ALA A 207 -12.04 -1.12 -6.15
N TYR A 208 -13.35 -1.29 -6.03
CA TYR A 208 -14.34 -0.68 -6.90
C TYR A 208 -14.81 0.66 -6.32
N PRO A 209 -15.19 1.62 -7.18
CA PRO A 209 -15.83 2.86 -6.74
C PRO A 209 -17.05 2.57 -5.85
N THR A 210 -17.31 3.42 -4.87
CA THR A 210 -18.44 3.28 -3.92
C THR A 210 -19.81 3.28 -4.59
N SER A 211 -19.90 3.79 -5.83
CA SER A 211 -21.10 3.75 -6.66
C SER A 211 -21.40 2.37 -7.25
N VAL A 212 -20.45 1.43 -7.17
CA VAL A 212 -20.58 0.07 -7.71
C VAL A 212 -20.96 -0.87 -6.57
N GLY A 213 -22.03 -1.66 -6.74
CA GLY A 213 -22.52 -2.63 -5.74
C GLY A 213 -21.67 -3.91 -5.62
N LEU A 214 -20.40 -3.86 -6.02
CA LEU A 214 -19.47 -4.99 -5.90
C LEU A 214 -18.77 -4.96 -4.53
N SER A 215 -18.43 -6.13 -4.01
CA SER A 215 -17.73 -6.24 -2.74
C SER A 215 -16.25 -5.90 -2.90
N ASN A 216 -15.75 -5.03 -2.03
CA ASN A 216 -14.31 -4.73 -1.92
C ASN A 216 -13.57 -5.63 -0.91
N ALA A 217 -14.26 -6.60 -0.30
CA ALA A 217 -13.65 -7.56 0.62
C ALA A 217 -12.42 -8.31 0.08
N PRO A 218 -12.29 -8.62 -1.23
CA PRO A 218 -11.10 -9.28 -1.75
C PRO A 218 -9.98 -8.31 -2.18
N SER A 219 -10.16 -7.00 -2.07
CA SER A 219 -9.18 -6.01 -2.54
C SER A 219 -7.99 -5.96 -1.58
N LEU A 220 -6.87 -6.59 -1.95
CA LEU A 220 -5.71 -6.79 -1.08
C LEU A 220 -5.20 -5.46 -0.49
N ASN A 221 -4.95 -4.49 -1.36
CA ASN A 221 -4.44 -3.17 -0.99
C ASN A 221 -5.35 -2.42 0.00
N LEU A 222 -6.69 -2.51 -0.18
CA LEU A 222 -7.66 -1.87 0.72
C LEU A 222 -7.80 -2.60 2.06
N VAL A 223 -7.61 -3.92 2.11
CA VAL A 223 -7.74 -4.66 3.38
C VAL A 223 -6.49 -4.56 4.26
N GLN A 224 -5.38 -4.08 3.72
CA GLN A 224 -4.17 -3.76 4.48
C GLN A 224 -4.38 -2.49 5.32
N ASP A 225 -4.84 -1.38 4.70
CA ASP A 225 -5.19 -0.09 5.32
C ASP A 225 -6.01 0.80 4.35
#